data_AF-A0AAV5RLA3-F1
#
_entry.id   AF-A0AAV5RLA3-F1
#
_cell.length_a   1.000
_cell.length_b   1.000
_cell.length_c   1.000
_cell.angle_alpha   90.00
_cell.angle_beta   90.00
_cell.angle_gamma   90.00
#
_symmetry.space_group_name_H-M   'P 1'
#
loop_
_entity.id
_entity.type
_entity.pdbx_description
1 polymer ?
#
loop_
_entity_poly.entity_id
_entity_poly.type
_entity_poly.pdbx_seq_one_letter_code
_entity_poly.pdbx_strand_id
1 'polypeptide(L)'
;MFMRNYSSQATKLVNAGNSLTKGISSLTKTTIFYSKVAGEIGKYVWQKEGMALPSLAEFQQSFTNAYKSTVDLGLAFSQKPAAGLHYARNLKKDDYIKGGAVLIQLAGIFSIGEMIGRGHIYGYKKHIAH
;
A
#
# COMPACT_ATOMS: atom_id res chain seq x y z
N MET A 1 8.44 63.65 -11.07
CA MET A 1 8.49 62.85 -9.83
C MET A 1 7.77 61.51 -9.95
N PHE A 2 6.69 61.39 -10.73
CA PHE A 2 5.89 60.16 -10.85
C PHE A 2 6.62 58.92 -11.41
N MET A 3 7.51 59.06 -12.40
CA MET A 3 8.17 57.89 -13.04
C MET A 3 9.16 57.11 -12.15
N ARG A 4 9.77 57.73 -11.13
CA ARG A 4 10.69 57.03 -10.20
C ARG A 4 9.95 56.01 -9.32
N ASN A 5 8.70 56.29 -8.95
CA ASN A 5 7.91 55.41 -8.11
C ASN A 5 7.41 54.15 -8.84
N TYR A 6 7.08 54.25 -10.13
CA TYR A 6 6.70 53.08 -10.95
C TYR A 6 7.87 52.07 -11.12
N SER A 7 9.09 52.55 -11.31
CA SER A 7 10.27 51.68 -11.41
C SER A 7 10.54 50.93 -10.10
N SER A 8 10.40 51.60 -8.94
CA SER A 8 10.56 50.98 -7.62
C SER A 8 9.48 49.94 -7.32
N GLN A 9 8.23 50.21 -7.72
CA GLN A 9 7.12 49.26 -7.60
C GLN A 9 7.35 48.02 -8.49
N ALA A 10 7.82 48.20 -9.73
CA ALA A 10 8.18 47.11 -10.63
C ALA A 10 9.35 46.26 -10.07
N THR A 11 10.39 46.90 -9.52
CA THR A 11 11.51 46.20 -8.88
C THR A 11 11.08 45.41 -7.65
N LYS A 12 10.15 45.92 -6.83
CA LYS A 12 9.58 45.18 -5.68
C LYS A 12 8.79 43.95 -6.14
N LEU A 13 8.00 44.06 -7.21
CA LEU A 13 7.24 42.96 -7.80
C LEU A 13 8.16 41.86 -8.34
N VAL A 14 9.23 42.24 -9.06
CA VAL A 14 10.25 41.30 -9.56
C VAL A 14 10.97 40.61 -8.40
N ASN A 15 11.32 41.34 -7.33
CA ASN A 15 11.97 40.76 -6.15
C ASN A 15 11.05 39.83 -5.35
N ALA A 16 9.76 40.15 -5.26
CA ALA A 16 8.75 39.26 -4.68
C ALA A 16 8.60 37.98 -5.51
N GLY A 17 8.52 38.10 -6.84
CA GLY A 17 8.52 36.95 -7.76
C GLY A 17 9.77 36.07 -7.62
N ASN A 18 10.94 36.68 -7.55
CA ASN A 18 12.21 35.97 -7.32
C ASN A 18 12.29 35.30 -5.94
N SER A 19 11.62 35.82 -4.93
CA SER A 19 11.59 35.22 -3.59
C SER A 19 10.67 34.00 -3.54
N LEU A 20 9.53 34.06 -4.25
CA LEU A 20 8.61 32.93 -4.40
C LEU A 20 9.26 31.78 -5.17
N THR A 21 9.94 32.07 -6.30
CA THR A 21 10.63 31.03 -7.07
C THR A 21 11.78 30.40 -6.29
N LYS A 22 12.51 31.18 -5.49
CA LYS A 22 13.52 30.65 -4.55
C LYS A 22 12.89 29.77 -3.47
N GLY A 23 11.74 30.18 -2.90
CA GLY A 23 10.98 29.39 -1.93
C GLY A 23 10.54 28.04 -2.50
N ILE A 24 9.90 28.04 -3.67
CA ILE A 24 9.47 26.83 -4.37
C ILE A 24 10.68 25.95 -4.71
N SER A 25 11.76 26.53 -5.22
CA SER A 25 12.98 25.79 -5.54
C SER A 25 13.62 25.15 -4.31
N SER A 26 13.57 25.83 -3.16
CA SER A 26 14.04 25.28 -1.89
C SER A 26 13.18 24.11 -1.43
N LEU A 27 11.85 24.24 -1.48
CA LEU A 27 10.92 23.17 -1.14
C LEU A 27 11.11 21.95 -2.04
N THR A 28 11.23 22.15 -3.35
CA THR A 28 11.48 21.06 -4.31
C THR A 28 12.78 20.32 -3.99
N LYS A 29 13.87 21.03 -3.70
CA LYS A 29 15.16 20.40 -3.33
C LYS A 29 15.02 19.58 -2.06
N THR A 30 14.36 20.12 -1.04
CA THR A 30 14.13 19.42 0.24
C THR A 30 13.25 18.19 0.04
N THR A 31 12.16 18.30 -0.70
CA THR A 31 11.26 17.17 -1.01
C THR A 31 11.98 16.08 -1.78
N ILE A 32 12.80 16.42 -2.78
CA ILE A 32 13.58 15.43 -3.53
C ILE A 32 14.60 14.73 -2.63
N PHE A 33 15.23 15.45 -1.70
CA PHE A 33 16.17 14.84 -0.76
C PHE A 33 15.46 13.84 0.17
N TYR A 34 14.36 14.26 0.81
CA TYR A 34 13.62 13.39 1.70
C TYR A 34 12.95 12.22 0.97
N SER A 35 12.46 12.40 -0.25
CA SER A 35 11.88 11.31 -1.03
C SER A 35 12.91 10.24 -1.40
N LYS A 36 14.15 10.63 -1.71
CA LYS A 36 15.25 9.68 -1.94
C LYS A 36 15.59 8.90 -0.67
N VAL A 37 15.73 9.58 0.46
CA VAL A 37 16.02 8.94 1.75
C VAL A 37 14.88 7.98 2.13
N ALA A 38 13.63 8.42 2.01
CA ALA A 38 12.46 7.58 2.26
C ALA A 38 12.45 6.36 1.31
N GLY A 39 12.84 6.53 0.05
CA GLY A 39 12.96 5.44 -0.92
C GLY A 39 14.04 4.42 -0.54
N GLU A 40 15.22 4.86 -0.11
CA GLU A 40 16.30 3.96 0.33
C GLU A 40 15.92 3.20 1.62
N ILE A 41 15.30 3.89 2.59
CA ILE A 41 14.76 3.24 3.79
C ILE A 41 13.68 2.23 3.42
N GLY A 42 12.78 2.60 2.50
CA GLY A 42 11.73 1.71 2.00
C GLY A 42 12.29 0.43 1.38
N LYS A 43 13.33 0.51 0.55
CA LYS A 43 14.01 -0.67 -0.01
C LYS A 43 14.60 -1.58 1.07
N TYR A 44 15.26 -0.98 2.05
CA TYR A 44 15.88 -1.73 3.14
C TYR A 44 14.83 -2.50 3.95
N VAL A 45 13.73 -1.83 4.33
CA VAL A 45 12.62 -2.45 5.05
C VAL A 45 11.97 -3.55 4.20
N TRP A 46 11.74 -3.31 2.90
CA TRP A 46 11.18 -4.30 1.99
C TRP A 46 11.98 -5.62 1.96
N GLN A 47 13.31 -5.52 1.93
CA GLN A 47 14.18 -6.68 1.94
C GLN A 47 14.25 -7.35 3.31
N LYS A 48 14.28 -6.57 4.40
CA LYS A 48 14.40 -7.10 5.77
C LYS A 48 13.12 -7.73 6.31
N GLU A 49 11.97 -7.17 5.97
CA GLU A 49 10.66 -7.67 6.37
C GLU A 49 10.18 -8.85 5.50
N GLY A 50 11.02 -9.35 4.59
CA GLY A 50 10.65 -10.48 3.73
C GLY A 50 9.52 -10.16 2.75
N MET A 51 9.33 -8.88 2.38
CA MET A 51 8.41 -8.49 1.31
C MET A 51 8.99 -8.75 -0.09
N ALA A 52 10.27 -9.17 -0.16
CA ALA A 52 10.85 -9.68 -1.40
C ALA A 52 10.01 -10.85 -1.94
N LEU A 53 9.86 -10.89 -3.26
CA LEU A 53 9.11 -11.97 -3.91
C LEU A 53 9.79 -13.31 -3.53
N PRO A 54 9.07 -14.25 -2.90
CA PRO A 54 9.65 -15.51 -2.49
C PRO A 54 10.18 -16.25 -3.70
N SER A 55 11.19 -17.10 -3.48
CA SER A 55 11.67 -17.98 -4.54
C SER A 55 10.54 -18.91 -5.01
N LEU A 56 10.62 -19.40 -6.24
CA LEU A 56 9.61 -20.32 -6.79
C LEU A 56 9.47 -21.58 -5.92
N ALA A 57 10.56 -22.06 -5.32
CA ALA A 57 10.54 -23.21 -4.42
C ALA A 57 9.78 -22.93 -3.12
N GLU A 58 10.00 -21.76 -2.49
CA GLU A 58 9.27 -21.36 -1.28
C GLU A 58 7.78 -21.15 -1.56
N PHE A 59 7.45 -20.59 -2.73
CA PHE A 59 6.06 -20.47 -3.16
C PHE A 59 5.39 -21.83 -3.33
N GLN A 60 6.03 -22.77 -4.04
CA GLN A 60 5.53 -24.13 -4.22
C GLN A 60 5.33 -24.85 -2.89
N GLN A 61 6.28 -24.70 -1.97
CA GLN A 61 6.22 -25.30 -0.64
C GLN A 61 5.06 -24.72 0.17
N SER A 62 4.93 -23.39 0.21
CA SER A 62 3.85 -22.71 0.93
C SER A 62 2.47 -23.11 0.38
N PHE A 63 2.31 -23.13 -0.94
CA PHE A 63 1.08 -23.54 -1.60
C PHE A 63 0.72 -25.00 -1.30
N THR A 64 1.70 -25.90 -1.39
CA THR A 64 1.50 -27.33 -1.10
C THR A 64 1.12 -27.56 0.36
N ASN A 65 1.77 -26.85 1.28
CA ASN A 65 1.46 -26.90 2.71
C ASN A 65 0.05 -26.38 3.01
N ALA A 66 -0.32 -25.25 2.43
CA ALA A 66 -1.66 -24.67 2.58
C ALA A 66 -2.73 -25.62 2.02
N TYR A 67 -2.51 -26.18 0.82
CA TYR A 67 -3.42 -27.12 0.20
C TYR A 67 -3.59 -28.41 1.01
N LYS A 68 -2.48 -29.01 1.48
CA LYS A 68 -2.56 -30.19 2.35
C LYS A 68 -3.32 -29.88 3.63
N SER A 69 -3.02 -28.75 4.28
CA SER A 69 -3.69 -28.38 5.52
C SER A 69 -5.20 -28.19 5.35
N THR A 70 -5.67 -27.64 4.23
CA THR A 70 -7.10 -27.46 3.99
C THR A 70 -7.81 -28.78 3.71
N VAL A 71 -7.19 -29.67 2.93
CA VAL A 71 -7.70 -31.02 2.65
C VAL A 71 -7.76 -31.86 3.93
N ASP A 72 -6.70 -31.84 4.73
CA ASP A 72 -6.63 -32.60 5.99
C ASP A 72 -7.66 -32.10 7.01
N LEU A 73 -7.87 -30.78 7.10
CA LEU A 73 -8.92 -30.20 7.93
C LEU A 73 -10.31 -30.63 7.46
N GLY A 74 -10.58 -30.62 6.15
CA GLY A 74 -11.85 -31.07 5.59
C GLY A 74 -12.12 -32.55 5.86
N LEU A 75 -11.10 -33.40 5.68
CA LEU A 75 -11.19 -34.83 5.94
C LEU A 75 -11.41 -35.12 7.44
N ALA A 76 -10.67 -34.43 8.32
CA ALA A 76 -10.81 -34.59 9.76
C ALA A 76 -12.20 -34.17 10.26
N PHE A 77 -12.78 -33.11 9.68
CA PHE A 77 -14.15 -32.68 9.99
C PHE A 77 -15.20 -33.70 9.53
N SER A 78 -14.99 -34.31 8.36
CA SER A 78 -15.86 -35.36 7.82
C SER A 78 -15.79 -36.65 8.63
N GLN A 79 -14.60 -37.06 9.05
CA GLN A 79 -14.40 -38.32 9.78
C GLN A 79 -14.72 -38.20 11.28
N LYS A 80 -14.52 -37.03 11.89
CA LYS A 80 -14.72 -36.80 13.34
C LYS A 80 -15.41 -35.46 13.60
N PRO A 81 -16.71 -35.32 13.27
CA PRO A 81 -17.44 -34.06 13.42
C PRO A 81 -17.50 -33.56 14.87
N ALA A 82 -17.51 -34.46 15.86
CA ALA A 82 -17.48 -34.10 17.28
C ALA A 82 -16.15 -33.45 17.70
N ALA A 83 -15.02 -33.89 17.13
CA ALA A 83 -13.71 -33.30 17.40
C ALA A 83 -13.56 -31.91 16.75
N GLY A 84 -14.10 -31.75 15.54
CA GLY A 84 -14.15 -30.46 14.85
C GLY A 84 -15.01 -29.43 15.60
N LEU A 85 -16.16 -29.85 16.13
CA LEU A 85 -17.03 -28.98 16.93
C LEU A 85 -16.39 -28.61 18.29
N HIS A 86 -15.65 -29.54 18.90
CA HIS A 86 -14.88 -29.26 20.11
C HIS A 86 -13.74 -28.28 19.84
N TYR A 87 -13.05 -28.40 18.69
CA TYR A 87 -12.02 -27.44 18.28
C TYR A 87 -12.61 -26.04 18.06
N ALA A 88 -13.74 -25.95 17.34
CA ALA A 88 -14.42 -24.69 17.09
C ALA A 88 -14.92 -24.01 18.37
N ARG A 89 -15.39 -24.77 19.37
CA ARG A 89 -15.80 -24.22 20.68
C ARG A 89 -14.64 -23.77 21.56
N ASN A 90 -13.45 -24.35 21.37
CA ASN A 90 -12.27 -24.03 22.16
C ASN A 90 -11.37 -22.97 21.51
N LEU A 91 -11.78 -22.38 20.38
CA LEU A 91 -11.07 -21.26 19.77
C LEU A 91 -11.06 -20.07 20.72
N LYS A 92 -9.87 -19.50 20.92
CA LYS A 92 -9.70 -18.33 21.77
C LYS A 92 -10.11 -17.08 21.00
N LYS A 93 -10.48 -16.02 21.71
CA LYS A 93 -10.81 -14.71 21.11
C LYS A 93 -9.68 -14.19 20.21
N ASP A 94 -8.42 -14.45 20.58
CA ASP A 94 -7.25 -14.07 19.80
C ASP A 94 -7.20 -14.75 18.42
N ASP A 95 -7.68 -16.00 18.32
CA ASP A 95 -7.68 -16.74 17.05
C ASP A 95 -8.70 -16.14 16.07
N TYR A 96 -9.84 -15.68 16.57
CA TYR A 96 -10.83 -14.95 15.77
C TYR A 96 -10.30 -13.60 15.29
N ILE A 97 -9.61 -12.85 16.15
CA ILE A 97 -9.03 -11.55 15.78
C ILE A 97 -7.96 -11.75 14.70
N LYS A 98 -7.07 -12.74 14.86
CA LYS A 98 -6.05 -13.07 13.86
C LYS A 98 -6.69 -13.52 12.55
N GLY A 99 -7.67 -14.41 12.60
CA GLY A 99 -8.39 -14.87 11.41
C GLY A 99 -9.09 -13.73 10.68
N GLY A 100 -9.78 -12.85 11.42
CA GLY A 100 -10.42 -11.66 10.88
C GLY A 100 -9.41 -10.68 10.26
N ALA A 101 -8.28 -10.44 10.92
CA ALA A 101 -7.22 -9.59 10.40
C ALA A 101 -6.67 -10.12 9.07
N VAL A 102 -6.43 -11.44 8.96
CA VAL A 102 -6.00 -12.08 7.71
C VAL A 102 -7.06 -11.94 6.62
N LEU A 103 -8.35 -12.14 6.94
CA LEU A 103 -9.43 -11.96 5.97
C LEU A 103 -9.51 -10.52 5.43
N ILE A 104 -9.36 -9.53 6.30
CA ILE A 104 -9.33 -8.11 5.92
C ILE A 104 -8.12 -7.83 5.02
N GLN A 105 -6.95 -8.41 5.33
CA GLN A 105 -5.75 -8.26 4.49
C GLN A 105 -5.96 -8.88 3.11
N LEU A 106 -6.55 -10.08 3.03
CA LEU A 106 -6.86 -10.73 1.75
C LEU A 106 -7.86 -9.90 0.93
N ALA A 107 -8.91 -9.37 1.57
CA ALA A 107 -9.86 -8.47 0.91
C ALA A 107 -9.17 -7.20 0.40
N GLY A 108 -8.26 -6.62 1.19
CA GLY A 108 -7.46 -5.46 0.78
C GLY A 108 -6.57 -5.75 -0.43
N ILE A 109 -5.83 -6.87 -0.41
CA ILE A 109 -4.97 -7.28 -1.54
C ILE A 109 -5.81 -7.56 -2.78
N PHE A 110 -6.99 -8.18 -2.63
CA PHE A 110 -7.91 -8.40 -3.74
C PHE A 110 -8.37 -7.07 -4.37
N SER A 111 -8.79 -6.09 -3.56
CA SER A 111 -9.18 -4.77 -4.06
C SER A 111 -8.04 -4.04 -4.77
N ILE A 112 -6.81 -4.15 -4.29
CA ILE A 112 -5.63 -3.61 -4.97
C ILE A 112 -5.43 -4.30 -6.33
N GLY A 113 -5.59 -5.62 -6.38
CA GLY A 113 -5.56 -6.39 -7.63
C GLY A 113 -6.61 -5.91 -8.63
N GLU A 114 -7.84 -5.64 -8.19
CA GLU A 114 -8.89 -5.08 -9.04
C GLU A 114 -8.55 -3.65 -9.53
N MET A 115 -7.96 -2.81 -8.68
CA MET A 115 -7.50 -1.47 -9.08
C MET A 115 -6.42 -1.54 -10.16
N ILE A 116 -5.45 -2.45 -10.03
CA ILE A 116 -4.39 -2.66 -11.01
C ILE A 116 -4.96 -3.25 -12.30
N GLY A 117 -5.81 -4.28 -12.21
CA GLY A 117 -6.44 -4.92 -13.36
C GLY A 117 -7.34 -3.97 -14.16
N ARG A 118 -8.06 -3.07 -13.48
CA ARG A 118 -8.86 -2.01 -14.09
C ARG A 118 -8.01 -0.81 -14.55
N GLY A 119 -6.79 -0.65 -14.04
CA GLY A 119 -5.94 0.52 -14.27
C GLY A 119 -6.51 1.83 -13.73
N HIS A 120 -7.43 1.78 -12.75
CA HIS A 120 -8.05 2.96 -12.14
C HIS A 120 -8.18 2.78 -10.63
N ILE A 121 -7.97 3.86 -9.88
CA ILE A 121 -8.08 3.83 -8.42
C ILE A 121 -9.56 3.87 -8.00
N TYR A 122 -10.39 4.67 -8.67
CA TYR A 122 -11.82 4.80 -8.38
C TYR A 122 -12.66 4.82 -9.67
N GLY A 123 -13.85 4.20 -9.61
CA GLY A 123 -14.84 4.23 -10.69
C GLY A 123 -14.44 3.58 -12.03
N TYR A 124 -15.41 3.34 -12.88
CA TYR A 124 -15.16 3.02 -14.30
C TYR A 124 -14.97 4.32 -15.08
N LYS A 125 -14.23 4.28 -16.19
CA LYS A 125 -14.24 5.38 -17.15
C LYS A 125 -15.70 5.65 -17.49
N LYS A 126 -16.21 6.84 -17.16
CA LYS A 126 -17.44 7.31 -17.78
C LYS A 126 -17.12 7.41 -19.26
N HIS A 127 -17.66 6.50 -20.07
CA HIS A 127 -17.80 6.79 -21.49
C HIS A 127 -18.65 8.06 -21.52
N ILE A 128 -18.05 9.17 -21.95
CA ILE A 128 -18.80 10.36 -22.33
C ILE A 128 -19.63 9.87 -23.51
N ALA A 129 -20.90 9.54 -23.25
CA ALA A 129 -21.88 9.33 -24.29
C ALA A 129 -22.01 10.68 -24.99
N HIS A 130 -21.29 10.80 -26.10
CA HIS A 130 -21.52 11.83 -27.10
C HIS A 130 -22.75 11.43 -27.92
#